data_AF-A0A3S5ADU7-F1
#
_entry.id   AF-A0A3S5ADU7-F1
#
_cell.length_a   1.000
_cell.length_b   1.000
_cell.length_c   1.000
_cell.angle_alpha   90.00
_cell.angle_beta   90.00
_cell.angle_gamma   90.00
#
_symmetry.space_group_name_H-M   'P 1'
#
loop_
_entity.id
_entity.type
_entity.pdbx_description
1 polymer ?
#
loop_
_entity_poly.entity_id
_entity_poly.type
_entity_poly.pdbx_seq_one_letter_code
_entity_poly.pdbx_strand_id
1 'polypeptide(L)'
;VTDVIVLNETRGTPDALIVSHLPFGPTAKFTLFNVLPRHDMEALGRGTGAKMPQAFPQLLFHGLTTPLGQRVRSILKYLFPVPREDSKRVITLFEEGDAIRFR
;
A
#
# COMPACT_ATOMS: atom_id res chain seq x y z
N VAL A 1 15.55 -12.28 2.37
CA VAL A 1 14.20 -11.84 1.92
C VAL A 1 13.34 -11.77 3.16
N THR A 2 12.78 -10.60 3.48
CA THR A 2 11.95 -10.39 4.68
C THR A 2 10.47 -10.60 4.38
N ASP A 3 10.04 -10.31 3.15
CA ASP A 3 8.64 -10.28 2.77
C ASP A 3 8.44 -10.89 1.38
N VAL A 4 7.31 -11.58 1.21
CA VAL A 4 6.81 -12.06 -0.08
C VAL A 4 5.49 -11.37 -0.36
N ILE A 5 5.42 -10.72 -1.52
CA ILE A 5 4.21 -10.07 -2.01
C ILE A 5 3.75 -10.80 -3.27
N VAL A 6 2.52 -11.32 -3.25
CA VAL A 6 1.89 -11.97 -4.40
C VAL A 6 0.71 -11.12 -4.83
N LEU A 7 0.69 -10.76 -6.11
CA LEU A 7 -0.42 -10.07 -6.76
C LEU A 7 -1.14 -11.06 -7.65
N ASN A 8 -2.46 -11.16 -7.46
CA ASN A 8 -3.34 -11.88 -8.37
C ASN A 8 -4.11 -10.87 -9.23
N GLU A 9 -4.49 -11.32 -10.42
CA GLU A 9 -5.29 -10.55 -11.34
C GLU A 9 -6.38 -11.41 -11.97
N THR A 10 -7.43 -10.73 -12.41
CA THR A 10 -8.45 -11.28 -13.29
C THR A 10 -8.52 -10.42 -14.55
N ARG A 11 -8.14 -11.01 -15.70
CA ARG A 11 -8.20 -10.37 -17.03
C ARG A 11 -7.45 -9.03 -17.11
N GLY A 12 -6.21 -8.96 -16.62
CA GLY A 12 -5.41 -7.73 -16.65
C GLY A 12 -5.71 -6.74 -15.51
N THR A 13 -6.72 -6.98 -14.68
CA THR A 13 -7.05 -6.12 -13.53
C THR A 13 -6.61 -6.80 -12.23
N PRO A 14 -5.73 -6.18 -11.42
CA PRO A 14 -5.36 -6.71 -10.11
C PRO A 14 -6.56 -6.74 -9.15
N ASP A 15 -6.78 -7.87 -8.50
CA ASP A 15 -7.95 -8.10 -7.64
C ASP A 15 -7.61 -8.59 -6.24
N ALA A 16 -6.41 -9.13 -6.02
CA ALA A 16 -5.95 -9.54 -4.70
C ALA A 16 -4.46 -9.31 -4.48
N LEU A 17 -4.13 -8.93 -3.26
CA LEU A 17 -2.77 -8.73 -2.76
C LEU A 17 -2.56 -9.62 -1.53
N ILE A 18 -1.53 -10.46 -1.57
CA ILE A 18 -1.11 -11.28 -0.44
C ILE A 18 0.25 -10.81 0.02
N VAL A 19 0.36 -10.50 1.30
CA VAL A 19 1.60 -10.06 1.96
C VAL A 19 1.97 -11.10 3.02
N SER A 20 3.15 -11.70 2.91
CA SER A 20 3.65 -12.68 3.87
C SER A 20 5.01 -12.27 4.40
N HIS A 21 5.09 -12.06 5.71
CA HIS A 21 6.33 -11.73 6.42
C HIS A 21 7.06 -13.03 6.77
N LEU A 22 8.35 -13.15 6.43
CA LEU A 22 9.18 -14.34 6.64
C LEU A 22 10.13 -14.18 7.84
N PRO A 23 10.65 -15.27 8.42
CA PRO A 23 10.34 -16.68 8.12
C PRO A 23 9.06 -17.20 8.80
N PHE A 24 8.61 -16.56 9.88
CA PHE A 24 7.45 -16.98 10.69
C PHE A 24 6.51 -15.80 11.01
N GLY A 25 6.45 -14.83 10.10
CA GLY A 25 5.60 -13.67 10.24
C GLY A 25 4.17 -13.94 9.75
N PRO A 26 3.25 -12.98 9.95
CA PRO A 26 1.87 -13.12 9.51
C PRO A 26 1.74 -13.06 7.98
N THR A 27 0.69 -13.72 7.49
CA THR A 27 0.22 -13.56 6.11
C THR A 27 -1.12 -12.83 6.13
N ALA A 28 -1.24 -11.75 5.35
CA ALA A 28 -2.47 -11.00 5.14
C ALA A 28 -2.88 -11.05 3.68
N LYS A 29 -4.16 -11.33 3.43
CA LYS A 29 -4.78 -11.28 2.11
C LYS A 29 -5.74 -10.10 2.06
N PHE A 30 -5.56 -9.24 1.05
CA PHE A 30 -6.40 -8.10 0.77
C PHE A 30 -7.08 -8.31 -0.57
N THR A 31 -8.36 -7.97 -0.65
CA THR A 31 -9.05 -7.81 -1.93
C THR A 31 -8.87 -6.37 -2.39
N LEU A 32 -8.48 -6.19 -3.64
CA LEU A 32 -8.26 -4.89 -4.25
C LEU A 32 -9.52 -4.48 -5.02
N PHE A 33 -9.95 -3.25 -4.83
CA PHE A 33 -11.07 -2.66 -5.56
C PHE A 33 -10.66 -1.30 -6.12
N ASN A 34 -11.19 -0.96 -7.29
CA ASN A 34 -10.94 0.33 -7.95
C ASN A 34 -9.45 0.65 -8.12
N VAL A 35 -8.67 -0.36 -8.54
CA VAL A 35 -7.25 -0.19 -8.82
C VAL A 35 -7.09 0.68 -10.06
N LEU A 36 -6.39 1.81 -9.91
CA LEU A 36 -5.98 2.65 -11.02
C LEU A 36 -4.46 2.53 -11.19
N PRO A 37 -3.99 1.82 -12.22
CA PRO A 37 -2.57 1.73 -12.52
C PRO A 37 -2.00 3.11 -12.85
N ARG A 38 -0.74 3.33 -12.47
CA ARG A 38 -0.05 4.60 -12.72
C ARG A 38 -0.01 4.96 -14.22
N HIS A 39 0.20 3.97 -15.10
CA HIS A 39 0.26 4.21 -16.53
C HIS A 39 -1.07 4.75 -17.11
N ASP A 40 -2.20 4.42 -16.47
CA ASP A 40 -3.51 4.95 -16.85
C ASP A 40 -3.81 6.32 -16.22
N MET A 41 -3.16 6.66 -15.10
CA MET A 41 -3.39 7.94 -14.41
C MET A 41 -3.03 9.16 -15.27
N GLU A 42 -2.00 9.05 -16.12
CA GLU A 42 -1.60 10.11 -17.04
C GLU A 42 -2.68 10.35 -18.10
N ALA A 43 -3.23 9.28 -18.69
CA ALA A 43 -4.33 9.35 -19.65
C ALA A 43 -5.61 9.97 -19.05
N LEU A 44 -5.82 9.81 -17.74
CA LEU A 44 -6.95 10.36 -17.00
C LEU A 44 -6.74 11.82 -16.54
N GLY A 45 -5.63 12.47 -16.90
CA GLY A 45 -5.30 13.82 -16.46
C GLY A 45 -5.06 13.97 -14.96
N ARG A 46 -4.84 12.85 -14.26
CA ARG A 46 -4.56 12.79 -12.81
C ARG A 46 -3.09 12.53 -12.50
N GLY A 47 -2.30 12.20 -13.51
CA GLY A 47 -0.85 12.04 -13.43
C GLY A 47 -0.12 13.34 -13.73
N THR A 48 1.04 13.54 -13.12
CA THR A 48 1.91 14.71 -13.37
C THR A 48 2.87 14.49 -14.55
N GLY A 49 2.90 13.30 -15.16
CA GLY A 49 3.90 12.89 -16.16
C GLY A 49 5.33 12.79 -15.61
N ALA A 50 5.55 13.18 -14.34
CA ALA A 50 6.87 13.20 -13.71
C ALA A 50 7.24 11.83 -13.17
N LYS A 51 8.51 11.44 -13.28
CA LYS A 51 9.04 10.18 -12.74
C LYS A 51 8.72 10.03 -11.25
N MET A 52 8.39 8.82 -10.80
CA MET A 52 8.09 8.57 -9.38
C MET A 52 9.32 8.83 -8.52
N PRO A 53 9.23 9.65 -7.45
CA PRO A 53 10.32 9.82 -6.51
C PRO A 53 10.69 8.48 -5.86
N GLN A 54 11.98 8.15 -5.87
CA GLN A 54 12.51 6.96 -5.20
C GLN A 54 12.79 7.18 -3.71
N ALA A 55 12.61 8.42 -3.21
CA ALA A 55 12.73 8.73 -1.80
C ALA A 55 11.80 7.84 -0.95
N PHE A 56 12.28 7.47 0.24
CA PHE A 56 11.51 6.68 1.19
C PHE A 56 10.33 7.51 1.72
N PRO A 57 9.09 7.02 1.61
CA PRO A 57 7.91 7.80 1.93
C PRO A 57 7.68 7.90 3.43
N GLN A 58 7.18 9.04 3.88
CA GLN A 58 6.47 9.11 5.16
C GLN A 58 5.13 8.41 5.04
N LEU A 59 4.76 7.63 6.05
CA LEU A 59 3.49 6.90 6.07
C LEU A 59 2.48 7.61 6.97
N LEU A 60 1.35 8.01 6.40
CA LEU A 60 0.21 8.53 7.15
C LEU A 60 -0.85 7.45 7.27
N PHE A 61 -1.20 7.10 8.51
CA PHE A 61 -2.29 6.17 8.80
C PHE A 61 -3.45 6.92 9.45
N HIS A 62 -4.66 6.72 8.93
CA HIS A 62 -5.90 7.20 9.53
C HIS A 62 -6.86 6.02 9.72
N GLY A 63 -7.57 5.98 10.86
CA GLY A 63 -8.37 4.81 11.25
C GLY A 63 -7.50 3.65 11.76
N LEU A 64 -7.97 2.40 11.57
CA LEU A 64 -7.29 1.17 12.03
C LEU A 64 -7.00 1.16 13.55
N THR A 65 -7.90 1.70 14.37
CA THR A 65 -7.70 1.87 15.81
C THR A 65 -7.93 0.60 16.63
N THR A 66 -8.71 -0.35 16.11
CA THR A 66 -9.00 -1.64 16.77
C THR A 66 -7.74 -2.51 16.90
N PRO A 67 -7.71 -3.51 17.80
CA PRO A 67 -6.56 -4.41 17.92
C PRO A 67 -6.20 -5.11 16.60
N LEU A 68 -7.21 -5.52 15.83
CA LEU A 68 -7.01 -6.07 14.49
C LEU A 68 -6.48 -5.00 13.52
N GLY A 69 -7.04 -3.79 13.57
CA GLY A 69 -6.58 -2.65 12.78
C GLY A 69 -5.11 -2.33 13.03
N GLN A 70 -4.66 -2.32 14.29
CA GLN A 70 -3.24 -2.10 14.63
C GLN A 70 -2.33 -3.22 14.11
N ARG A 71 -2.83 -4.46 14.05
CA ARG A 71 -2.10 -5.58 13.43
C ARG A 71 -1.96 -5.37 11.92
N VAL A 72 -3.05 -5.02 11.23
CA VAL A 72 -3.03 -4.71 9.79
C VAL A 72 -2.12 -3.52 9.49
N ARG A 73 -2.21 -2.45 10.30
CA ARG A 73 -1.32 -1.29 10.24
C ARG A 73 0.14 -1.71 10.37
N SER A 74 0.47 -2.60 11.30
CA SER A 74 1.83 -3.09 11.49
C SER A 74 2.32 -3.86 10.26
N ILE A 75 1.50 -4.77 9.72
CA ILE A 75 1.82 -5.53 8.49
C ILE A 75 2.13 -4.58 7.33
N LEU A 76 1.32 -3.53 7.12
CA LEU A 76 1.49 -2.57 6.03
C LEU A 76 2.66 -1.60 6.28
N LYS A 77 2.87 -1.17 7.53
CA LYS A 77 3.95 -0.25 7.92
C LYS A 77 5.32 -0.85 7.63
N TYR A 78 5.53 -2.12 7.95
CA TYR A 78 6.84 -2.78 7.80
C TYR A 78 7.19 -3.16 6.35
N LEU A 79 6.30 -2.93 5.39
CA LEU A 79 6.64 -3.05 3.96
C LEU A 79 7.47 -1.87 3.43
N PHE A 80 7.55 -0.78 4.19
CA PHE A 80 8.26 0.42 3.76
C PHE A 80 9.50 0.67 4.64
N PRO A 81 10.58 1.18 4.04
CA PRO A 81 11.77 1.58 4.78
C PRO A 81 11.50 2.85 5.60
N VAL A 82 12.31 3.06 6.64
CA VAL A 82 12.23 4.26 7.48
C VAL A 82 12.61 5.50 6.66
N PRO A 83 11.73 6.52 6.57
CA PRO A 83 12.02 7.74 5.84
C PRO A 83 13.05 8.61 6.56
N ARG A 84 13.74 9.46 5.80
CA ARG A 84 14.51 10.57 6.38
C ARG A 84 13.55 11.69 6.83
N GLU A 85 13.95 12.48 7.81
CA GLU A 85 13.14 13.58 8.36
C GLU A 85 12.77 14.63 7.30
N ASP A 86 13.63 14.84 6.30
CA ASP A 86 13.43 15.77 5.20
C ASP A 86 12.67 15.17 4.00
N SER A 87 12.23 13.91 4.09
CA SER A 87 11.53 13.25 2.99
C SER A 87 10.17 13.89 2.74
N LYS A 88 9.98 14.42 1.53
CA LYS A 88 8.74 15.07 1.08
C LYS A 88 7.72 14.10 0.49
N ARG A 89 8.11 12.85 0.24
CA ARG A 89 7.20 11.84 -0.32
C ARG A 89 6.32 11.32 0.80
N VAL A 90 5.02 11.27 0.58
CA VAL A 90 4.04 10.77 1.54
C VAL A 90 3.20 9.69 0.89
N ILE A 91 2.90 8.62 1.62
CA ILE A 91 1.90 7.61 1.28
C ILE A 91 0.85 7.64 2.38
N THR A 92 -0.42 7.66 1.99
CA THR A 92 -1.56 7.68 2.91
C THR A 92 -2.32 6.37 2.83
N LEU A 93 -2.52 5.74 3.98
CA LEU A 93 -3.42 4.61 4.18
C LEU A 93 -4.49 5.04 5.16
N PHE A 94 -5.71 5.25 4.68
CA PHE A 94 -6.82 5.61 5.56
C PHE A 94 -7.93 4.58 5.45
N GLU A 95 -8.44 4.18 6.60
CA GLU A 95 -9.58 3.28 6.71
C GLU A 95 -10.88 4.08 6.75
N GLU A 96 -11.83 3.67 5.92
CA GLU A 96 -13.19 4.21 5.89
C GLU A 96 -14.17 3.09 5.54
N GLY A 97 -15.01 2.71 6.50
CA GLY A 97 -16.04 1.69 6.31
C GLY A 97 -15.45 0.30 6.04
N ASP A 98 -14.44 -0.09 6.82
CA ASP A 98 -13.68 -1.34 6.68
C ASP A 98 -12.90 -1.49 5.36
N ALA A 99 -12.81 -0.42 4.57
CA ALA A 99 -11.99 -0.36 3.37
C ALA A 99 -10.76 0.53 3.59
N ILE A 100 -9.57 0.00 3.29
CA ILE A 100 -8.33 0.78 3.32
C ILE A 100 -8.13 1.43 1.96
N ARG A 101 -8.13 2.77 1.93
CA ARG A 101 -7.81 3.55 0.74
C ARG A 101 -6.33 3.92 0.74
N PHE A 102 -5.66 3.66 -0.38
CA PHE A 102 -4.24 3.89 -0.59
C PHE A 102 -4.01 5.01 -1.62
N ARG A 103 -3.21 6.02 -1.26
CA ARG A 103 -2.83 7.14 -2.13
C ARG A 103 -1.40 7.59 -1.90
#